data_AF-A0A170YUR0-F1
#
_entry.id   AF-A0A170YUR0-F1
#
_cell.length_a   1.000
_cell.length_b   1.000
_cell.length_c   1.000
_cell.angle_alpha   90.00
_cell.angle_beta   90.00
_cell.angle_gamma   90.00
#
_symmetry.space_group_name_H-M   'P 1'
#
loop_
_entity.id
_entity.type
_entity.pdbx_description
1 polymer ?
#
loop_
_entity_poly.entity_id
_entity_poly.type
_entity_poly.pdbx_seq_one_letter_code
_entity_poly.pdbx_strand_id
1 'polypeptide(L)'
;MKRLAIIILLWAEIVCSVSAFAQNITGSFRFALITDTHLKQTDLRNEATLRQTVKDLNSQNNLDFVIVAGDVADKGDRPSLLKAKQLLDSLKIPYYAIPGNHDTRHCKTITGTFDSVFIQHHFLFNHKGYSFIGFNTGQGNGNNRGRVNQNELNWINRQLSKIPSHHPIIAVTHFPIVSVQVDDSAKIINTLLKYNTKAILGGHYHRNAVFDYNGVPGILTRTLQQSLAGKSGYSIFEIANQIRVYERNPLTSSSYLWLTLPLNKENETIAESNP
;
A
#
# COMPACT_ATOMS: atom_id res chain seq x y z
N MET A 1 25.93 -53.53 -9.82
CA MET A 1 25.58 -52.29 -9.09
C MET A 1 25.97 -51.09 -9.94
N LYS A 2 24.98 -50.31 -10.39
CA LYS A 2 25.00 -48.93 -10.91
C LYS A 2 23.72 -48.74 -11.74
N ARG A 3 22.63 -48.33 -11.09
CA ARG A 3 21.41 -47.89 -11.78
C ARG A 3 21.60 -46.41 -12.13
N LEU A 4 21.64 -46.10 -13.43
CA LEU A 4 21.47 -44.75 -13.95
C LEU A 4 20.02 -44.32 -13.69
N ALA A 5 19.82 -43.29 -12.88
CA ALA A 5 18.56 -42.57 -12.81
C ALA A 5 18.70 -41.32 -13.68
N ILE A 6 17.97 -41.30 -14.79
CA ILE A 6 17.79 -40.13 -15.64
C ILE A 6 16.85 -39.18 -14.88
N ILE A 7 17.39 -38.04 -14.42
CA ILE A 7 16.57 -36.95 -13.86
C ILE A 7 16.05 -36.16 -15.05
N ILE A 8 14.76 -36.33 -15.36
CA ILE A 8 14.03 -35.46 -16.28
C ILE A 8 13.75 -34.16 -15.53
N LEU A 9 14.51 -33.11 -15.84
CA LEU A 9 14.18 -31.73 -15.47
C LEU A 9 13.03 -31.26 -16.37
N LEU A 10 11.80 -31.49 -15.92
CA LEU A 10 10.61 -30.90 -16.53
C LEU A 10 10.56 -29.41 -16.17
N TRP A 11 10.78 -28.61 -17.21
CA TRP A 11 10.47 -27.19 -17.27
C TRP A 11 9.01 -26.96 -16.89
N ALA A 12 8.79 -26.39 -15.70
CA ALA A 12 7.51 -25.80 -15.34
C ALA A 12 7.60 -24.28 -15.56
N GLU A 13 7.56 -23.86 -16.82
CA GLU A 13 7.00 -22.54 -17.12
C GLU A 13 5.51 -22.63 -16.81
N ILE A 14 5.17 -22.23 -15.59
CA ILE A 14 3.80 -22.22 -15.11
C ILE A 14 3.04 -21.16 -15.91
N VAL A 15 2.24 -21.66 -16.84
CA VAL A 15 1.06 -21.00 -17.39
C VAL A 15 0.09 -20.72 -16.22
N CYS A 16 0.27 -19.61 -15.52
CA CYS A 16 -0.72 -19.03 -14.61
C CYS A 16 -0.66 -17.51 -14.67
N SER A 17 -1.33 -16.93 -15.67
CA SER A 17 -1.52 -15.47 -15.69
C SER A 17 -2.92 -15.03 -16.12
N VAL A 18 -3.81 -15.94 -16.51
CA VAL A 18 -5.20 -15.58 -16.88
C VAL A 18 -6.20 -15.92 -15.76
N SER A 19 -5.97 -16.99 -15.00
CA SER A 19 -6.92 -17.48 -13.98
C SER A 19 -6.98 -16.65 -12.70
N ALA A 20 -5.97 -15.81 -12.42
CA ALA A 20 -5.89 -15.06 -11.16
C ALA A 20 -6.83 -13.83 -11.12
N PHE A 21 -7.24 -13.30 -12.28
CA PHE A 21 -8.08 -12.09 -12.38
C PHE A 21 -9.56 -12.37 -12.60
N ALA A 22 -9.93 -13.63 -12.83
CA ALA A 22 -11.31 -14.09 -13.00
C ALA A 22 -12.04 -14.32 -11.65
N GLN A 23 -11.53 -13.77 -10.55
CA GLN A 23 -12.29 -13.75 -9.30
C GLN A 23 -13.44 -12.76 -9.48
N ASN A 24 -14.69 -13.26 -9.46
CA ASN A 24 -15.85 -12.41 -9.28
C ASN A 24 -15.64 -11.53 -8.02
N ILE A 25 -16.24 -10.34 -7.97
CA ILE A 25 -16.25 -9.53 -6.74
C ILE A 25 -17.06 -10.31 -5.70
N THR A 26 -16.37 -11.12 -4.89
CA THR A 26 -16.98 -12.01 -3.91
C THR A 26 -16.97 -11.33 -2.55
N GLY A 27 -18.03 -10.57 -2.28
CA GLY A 27 -18.34 -10.06 -0.95
C GLY A 27 -17.46 -8.91 -0.44
N SER A 28 -17.77 -8.45 0.76
CA SER A 28 -17.02 -7.38 1.42
C SER A 28 -15.72 -7.90 2.02
N PHE A 29 -14.78 -6.98 2.22
CA PHE A 29 -13.54 -7.26 2.94
C PHE A 29 -13.03 -6.04 3.67
N ARG A 30 -12.15 -6.30 4.65
CA ARG A 30 -11.49 -5.25 5.39
C ARG A 30 -9.99 -5.47 5.41
N PHE A 31 -9.25 -4.38 5.36
CA PHE A 31 -7.81 -4.40 5.54
C PHE A 31 -7.39 -3.19 6.37
N ALA A 32 -6.26 -3.31 7.05
CA ALA A 32 -5.65 -2.18 7.72
C ALA A 32 -4.59 -1.53 6.84
N LEU A 33 -4.43 -0.22 6.96
CA LEU A 33 -3.32 0.52 6.40
C LEU A 33 -2.63 1.28 7.54
N ILE A 34 -1.35 0.96 7.73
CA ILE A 34 -0.44 1.65 8.63
C ILE A 34 0.60 2.40 7.81
N THR A 35 1.09 3.52 8.32
CA THR A 35 2.08 4.35 7.63
C THR A 35 2.85 5.22 8.63
N ASP A 36 4.01 5.73 8.21
CA ASP A 36 4.78 6.75 8.93
C ASP A 36 5.08 6.28 10.36
N THR A 37 5.67 5.08 10.52
CA THR A 37 6.01 4.56 11.84
C THR A 37 7.24 5.26 12.43
N HIS A 38 8.11 5.80 11.55
CA HIS A 38 9.33 6.53 11.89
C HIS A 38 10.14 5.84 12.99
N LEU A 39 10.30 4.51 12.87
CA LEU A 39 11.04 3.76 13.86
C LEU A 39 12.52 4.15 13.82
N LYS A 40 13.12 4.29 15.00
CA LYS A 40 14.57 4.42 15.17
C LYS A 40 15.03 3.27 16.04
N GLN A 41 16.26 2.80 15.85
CA GLN A 41 16.83 1.69 16.61
C GLN A 41 16.64 1.84 18.13
N THR A 42 16.83 3.05 18.66
CA THR A 42 16.77 3.38 20.11
C THR A 42 15.48 4.11 20.52
N ASP A 43 14.49 4.24 19.64
CA ASP A 43 13.23 4.94 19.96
C ASP A 43 12.22 3.98 20.60
N LEU A 44 12.08 4.12 21.92
CA LEU A 44 11.14 3.31 22.71
C LEU A 44 9.67 3.66 22.43
N ARG A 45 9.37 4.88 22.00
CA ARG A 45 8.00 5.39 21.88
C ARG A 45 7.32 4.88 20.62
N ASN A 46 7.96 5.07 19.47
CA ASN A 46 7.45 4.54 18.21
C ASN A 46 7.49 3.01 18.19
N GLU A 47 8.48 2.40 18.85
CA GLU A 47 8.52 0.93 19.03
C GLU A 47 7.32 0.44 19.86
N ALA A 48 7.06 1.04 21.01
CA ALA A 48 5.91 0.68 21.84
C ALA A 48 4.59 0.86 21.09
N THR A 49 4.48 1.95 20.31
CA THR A 49 3.29 2.21 19.49
C THR A 49 3.11 1.15 18.41
N LEU A 50 4.15 0.82 17.64
CA LEU A 50 4.08 -0.23 16.61
C LEU A 50 3.78 -1.61 17.22
N ARG A 51 4.41 -1.96 18.35
CA ARG A 51 4.13 -3.20 19.09
C ARG A 51 2.67 -3.29 19.51
N GLN A 52 2.13 -2.20 20.05
CA GLN A 52 0.73 -2.13 20.46
C GLN A 52 -0.22 -2.17 19.26
N THR A 53 0.14 -1.53 18.14
CA THR A 53 -0.60 -1.65 16.88
C THR A 53 -0.65 -3.08 16.38
N VAL A 54 0.48 -3.80 16.37
CA VAL A 54 0.51 -5.22 15.94
C VAL A 54 -0.36 -6.08 16.86
N LYS A 55 -0.32 -5.85 18.18
CA LYS A 55 -1.21 -6.54 19.12
C LYS A 55 -2.69 -6.26 18.83
N ASP A 56 -3.03 -5.00 18.57
CA ASP A 56 -4.39 -4.58 18.25
C ASP A 56 -4.88 -5.16 16.91
N LEU A 57 -4.05 -5.14 15.87
CA LEU A 57 -4.33 -5.77 14.58
C LEU A 57 -4.55 -7.28 14.73
N ASN A 58 -3.71 -7.96 15.51
CA ASN A 58 -3.83 -9.39 15.79
C ASN A 58 -5.07 -9.77 16.60
N SER A 59 -5.74 -8.80 17.23
CA SER A 59 -7.00 -9.02 17.95
C SER A 59 -8.23 -8.90 17.04
N GLN A 60 -8.06 -8.43 15.80
CA GLN A 60 -9.15 -8.24 14.85
C GLN A 60 -9.28 -9.43 13.91
N ASN A 61 -10.32 -10.22 14.11
CA ASN A 61 -10.58 -11.43 13.33
C ASN A 61 -11.20 -11.18 11.95
N ASN A 62 -11.53 -9.93 11.61
CA ASN A 62 -12.20 -9.56 10.36
C ASN A 62 -11.30 -8.75 9.40
N LEU A 63 -10.00 -8.67 9.67
CA LEU A 63 -9.02 -8.07 8.76
C LEU A 63 -8.39 -9.17 7.90
N ASP A 64 -8.38 -8.96 6.59
CA ASP A 64 -7.85 -9.93 5.64
C ASP A 64 -6.33 -9.76 5.45
N PHE A 65 -5.83 -8.53 5.53
CA PHE A 65 -4.40 -8.20 5.40
C PHE A 65 -4.08 -6.80 5.96
N VAL A 66 -2.79 -6.47 6.00
CA VAL A 66 -2.26 -5.14 6.37
C VAL A 66 -1.42 -4.55 5.22
N ILE A 67 -1.56 -3.25 4.98
CA ILE A 67 -0.68 -2.49 4.08
C ILE A 67 0.19 -1.56 4.94
N VAL A 68 1.50 -1.53 4.65
CA VAL A 68 2.47 -0.63 5.26
C VAL A 68 2.91 0.39 4.19
N ALA A 69 2.36 1.60 4.24
CA ALA A 69 2.46 2.59 3.16
C ALA A 69 3.64 3.58 3.32
N GLY A 70 4.80 3.08 3.75
CA GLY A 70 6.05 3.85 3.80
C GLY A 70 6.34 4.56 5.12
N ASP A 71 7.52 5.20 5.14
CA ASP A 71 8.19 5.80 6.28
C ASP A 71 8.22 4.87 7.51
N VAL A 72 8.66 3.64 7.25
CA VAL A 72 8.82 2.58 8.25
C VAL A 72 9.93 2.96 9.23
N ALA A 73 11.12 3.30 8.74
CA ALA A 73 12.23 3.77 9.53
C ALA A 73 12.46 5.28 9.32
N ASP A 74 12.78 6.01 10.39
CA ASP A 74 12.98 7.48 10.33
C ASP A 74 14.15 7.90 9.43
N LYS A 75 15.11 7.00 9.25
CA LYS A 75 16.30 7.23 8.42
C LYS A 75 16.55 6.10 7.42
N GLY A 76 15.69 5.09 7.35
CA GLY A 76 15.96 3.96 6.44
C GLY A 76 17.25 3.21 6.76
N ASP A 77 17.77 3.32 7.98
CA ASP A 77 18.93 2.56 8.42
C ASP A 77 18.54 1.09 8.66
N ARG A 78 19.47 0.17 8.38
CA ARG A 78 19.23 -1.26 8.46
C ARG A 78 18.78 -1.72 9.87
N PRO A 79 19.39 -1.26 10.98
CA PRO A 79 18.92 -1.63 12.32
C PRO A 79 17.46 -1.26 12.59
N SER A 80 17.04 -0.04 12.24
CA SER A 80 15.66 0.41 12.40
C SER A 80 14.68 -0.40 11.54
N LEU A 81 15.04 -0.66 10.26
CA LEU A 81 14.22 -1.46 9.35
C LEU A 81 14.09 -2.92 9.82
N LEU A 82 15.18 -3.55 10.27
CA LEU A 82 15.14 -4.92 10.81
C LEU A 82 14.26 -5.01 12.04
N LYS A 83 14.32 -4.01 12.92
CA LYS A 83 13.49 -3.95 14.12
C LYS A 83 12.01 -3.77 13.78
N ALA A 84 11.69 -2.90 12.81
CA ALA A 84 10.33 -2.75 12.30
C ALA A 84 9.82 -4.06 11.68
N LYS A 85 10.64 -4.70 10.85
CA LYS A 85 10.31 -6.00 10.25
C LYS A 85 10.05 -7.07 11.30
N GLN A 86 10.89 -7.18 12.33
CA GLN A 86 10.66 -8.12 13.43
C GLN A 86 9.30 -7.93 14.11
N LEU A 87 8.87 -6.67 14.31
CA LEU A 87 7.56 -6.38 14.88
C LEU A 87 6.43 -6.73 13.91
N LEU A 88 6.57 -6.36 12.63
CA LEU A 88 5.58 -6.65 11.59
C LEU A 88 5.44 -8.14 11.30
N ASP A 89 6.53 -8.92 11.35
CA ASP A 89 6.54 -10.37 11.19
C ASP A 89 5.80 -11.09 12.33
N SER A 90 5.41 -10.39 13.41
CA SER A 90 4.54 -10.93 14.46
C SER A 90 3.04 -10.75 14.17
N LEU A 91 2.67 -10.15 13.03
CA LEU A 91 1.29 -10.14 12.55
C LEU A 91 0.83 -11.57 12.22
N LYS A 92 -0.42 -11.90 12.59
CA LYS A 92 -1.07 -13.19 12.30
C LYS A 92 -1.75 -13.23 10.93
N ILE A 93 -1.80 -12.09 10.24
CA ILE A 93 -2.36 -11.89 8.92
C ILE A 93 -1.27 -11.37 7.98
N PRO A 94 -1.36 -11.61 6.66
CA PRO A 94 -0.35 -11.16 5.72
C PRO A 94 -0.24 -9.63 5.70
N TYR A 95 0.97 -9.13 5.43
CA TYR A 95 1.21 -7.71 5.22
C TYR A 95 2.02 -7.44 3.96
N TYR A 96 1.77 -6.27 3.35
CA TYR A 96 2.46 -5.81 2.15
C TYR A 96 3.04 -4.42 2.41
N ALA A 97 4.32 -4.22 2.10
CA ALA A 97 5.02 -2.99 2.44
C ALA A 97 5.60 -2.31 1.19
N ILE A 98 5.55 -0.98 1.19
CA ILE A 98 6.31 -0.12 0.29
C ILE A 98 7.15 0.86 1.12
N PRO A 99 8.27 1.37 0.59
CA PRO A 99 9.06 2.39 1.27
C PRO A 99 8.46 3.80 1.09
N GLY A 100 8.76 4.67 2.05
CA GLY A 100 8.61 6.11 1.93
C GLY A 100 9.93 6.84 1.68
N ASN A 101 9.92 8.17 1.73
CA ASN A 101 11.15 8.95 1.50
C ASN A 101 12.15 8.81 2.65
N HIS A 102 11.71 8.59 3.88
CA HIS A 102 12.61 8.34 5.00
C HIS A 102 13.31 6.98 4.89
N ASP A 103 12.61 5.96 4.39
CA ASP A 103 13.16 4.61 4.21
C ASP A 103 14.31 4.55 3.18
N THR A 104 14.33 5.50 2.26
CA THR A 104 15.31 5.57 1.17
C THR A 104 16.49 6.52 1.47
N ARG A 105 16.52 7.16 2.64
CA ARG A 105 17.52 8.17 3.03
C ARG A 105 18.96 7.69 3.00
N HIS A 106 19.23 6.55 3.64
CA HIS A 106 20.59 6.04 3.85
C HIS A 106 21.00 4.95 2.85
N CYS A 107 20.31 4.85 1.71
CA CYS A 107 20.55 3.80 0.75
C CYS A 107 21.54 4.24 -0.35
N LYS A 108 22.54 3.38 -0.66
CA LYS A 108 23.46 3.58 -1.80
C LYS A 108 22.76 3.39 -3.16
N THR A 109 21.67 2.63 -3.19
CA THR A 109 20.73 2.48 -4.30
C THR A 109 19.37 2.99 -3.85
N ILE A 110 18.45 3.35 -4.75
CA ILE A 110 17.19 4.04 -4.40
C ILE A 110 16.43 3.35 -3.24
N THR A 111 16.37 2.01 -3.20
CA THR A 111 15.65 1.22 -2.17
C THR A 111 16.51 0.15 -1.48
N GLY A 112 17.82 0.09 -1.73
CA GLY A 112 18.62 -1.12 -1.45
C GLY A 112 18.60 -1.62 0.00
N THR A 113 18.60 -0.74 1.00
CA THR A 113 18.50 -1.19 2.40
C THR A 113 17.11 -1.74 2.70
N PHE A 114 16.06 -1.08 2.20
CA PHE A 114 14.68 -1.55 2.35
C PHE A 114 14.50 -2.92 1.70
N ASP A 115 14.96 -3.09 0.46
CA ASP A 115 14.86 -4.35 -0.30
C ASP A 115 15.61 -5.48 0.40
N SER A 116 16.76 -5.19 1.01
CA SER A 116 17.54 -6.18 1.77
C SER A 116 16.87 -6.67 3.06
N VAL A 117 15.78 -6.01 3.49
CA VAL A 117 15.03 -6.33 4.71
C VAL A 117 13.63 -6.85 4.35
N PHE A 118 12.88 -6.11 3.53
CA PHE A 118 11.50 -6.43 3.14
C PHE A 118 11.40 -7.25 1.84
N ILE A 119 12.54 -7.61 1.23
CA ILE A 119 12.67 -8.40 -0.01
C ILE A 119 12.24 -7.64 -1.27
N GLN A 120 11.21 -6.80 -1.18
CA GLN A 120 10.66 -6.03 -2.29
C GLN A 120 10.13 -4.67 -1.80
N HIS A 121 10.23 -3.65 -2.66
CA HIS A 121 9.69 -2.29 -2.44
C HIS A 121 8.39 -2.00 -3.20
N HIS A 122 7.83 -3.01 -3.84
CA HIS A 122 6.57 -2.95 -4.57
C HIS A 122 5.82 -4.26 -4.45
N PHE A 123 4.53 -4.27 -4.77
CA PHE A 123 3.72 -5.47 -4.78
C PHE A 123 2.58 -5.36 -5.79
N LEU A 124 2.16 -6.52 -6.31
CA LEU A 124 0.87 -6.69 -6.97
C LEU A 124 0.25 -7.98 -6.42
N PHE A 125 -0.97 -7.92 -5.90
CA PHE A 125 -1.72 -9.11 -5.50
C PHE A 125 -3.21 -8.91 -5.74
N ASN A 126 -3.94 -10.03 -5.84
CA ASN A 126 -5.39 -10.04 -6.01
C ASN A 126 -6.05 -10.45 -4.70
N HIS A 127 -7.16 -9.80 -4.37
CA HIS A 127 -7.97 -10.13 -3.21
C HIS A 127 -9.44 -9.87 -3.48
N LYS A 128 -10.27 -10.92 -3.42
CA LYS A 128 -11.75 -10.86 -3.56
C LYS A 128 -12.20 -10.01 -4.77
N GLY A 129 -11.55 -10.20 -5.91
CA GLY A 129 -11.89 -9.51 -7.16
C GLY A 129 -11.31 -8.10 -7.33
N TYR A 130 -10.41 -7.65 -6.44
CA TYR A 130 -9.64 -6.42 -6.59
C TYR A 130 -8.14 -6.71 -6.76
N SER A 131 -7.47 -5.91 -7.58
CA SER A 131 -6.01 -5.89 -7.66
C SER A 131 -5.46 -4.75 -6.79
N PHE A 132 -4.50 -5.07 -5.93
CA PHE A 132 -3.76 -4.08 -5.13
C PHE A 132 -2.37 -3.91 -5.71
N ILE A 133 -2.01 -2.68 -6.11
CA ILE A 133 -0.68 -2.35 -6.63
C ILE A 133 -0.02 -1.31 -5.75
N GLY A 134 1.08 -1.67 -5.10
CA GLY A 134 1.90 -0.75 -4.31
C GLY A 134 3.26 -0.57 -4.98
N PHE A 135 3.77 0.66 -5.02
CA PHE A 135 5.07 0.94 -5.63
C PHE A 135 5.81 2.08 -4.93
N ASN A 136 7.13 2.12 -5.10
CA ASN A 136 7.99 3.12 -4.49
C ASN A 136 7.82 4.49 -5.14
N THR A 137 7.66 5.51 -4.30
CA THR A 137 7.65 6.93 -4.69
C THR A 137 8.83 7.73 -4.13
N GLY A 138 9.74 7.10 -3.37
CA GLY A 138 10.97 7.71 -2.84
C GLY A 138 12.11 7.71 -3.85
N GLN A 139 12.97 8.74 -3.80
CA GLN A 139 14.05 8.96 -4.77
C GLN A 139 15.44 8.53 -4.29
N GLY A 140 15.59 8.04 -3.06
CA GLY A 140 16.90 7.93 -2.42
C GLY A 140 17.40 9.28 -1.86
N ASN A 141 18.47 9.24 -1.05
CA ASN A 141 19.12 10.41 -0.44
C ASN A 141 18.22 11.31 0.43
N GLY A 142 17.00 10.87 0.75
CA GLY A 142 16.10 11.62 1.63
C GLY A 142 15.42 12.81 1.01
N ASN A 143 15.32 12.88 -0.32
CA ASN A 143 14.59 13.95 -0.98
C ASN A 143 13.14 14.00 -0.46
N ASN A 144 12.68 15.20 -0.10
CA ASN A 144 11.31 15.44 0.33
C ASN A 144 10.34 15.54 -0.85
N ARG A 145 10.82 15.51 -2.09
CA ARG A 145 10.00 15.28 -3.29
C ARG A 145 10.06 13.82 -3.68
N GLY A 146 8.91 13.24 -3.97
CA GLY A 146 8.81 11.89 -4.54
C GLY A 146 9.08 11.86 -6.04
N ARG A 147 9.42 10.67 -6.56
CA ARG A 147 9.49 10.36 -7.99
C ARG A 147 9.34 8.88 -8.18
N VAL A 148 8.69 8.50 -9.27
CA VAL A 148 8.70 7.13 -9.77
C VAL A 148 9.75 7.07 -10.88
N ASN A 149 10.89 6.44 -10.60
CA ASN A 149 11.96 6.32 -11.58
C ASN A 149 11.51 5.45 -12.78
N GLN A 150 12.26 5.50 -13.89
CA GLN A 150 11.83 4.82 -15.13
C GLN A 150 11.76 3.30 -14.99
N ASN A 151 12.62 2.67 -14.17
CA ASN A 151 12.56 1.23 -13.93
C ASN A 151 11.29 0.82 -13.18
N GLU A 152 10.92 1.61 -12.17
CA GLU A 152 9.69 1.44 -11.41
C GLU A 152 8.47 1.68 -12.30
N LEU A 153 8.47 2.74 -13.12
CA LEU A 153 7.39 3.01 -14.05
C LEU A 153 7.24 1.90 -15.10
N ASN A 154 8.35 1.34 -15.59
CA ASN A 154 8.33 0.19 -16.49
C ASN A 154 7.75 -1.05 -15.80
N TRP A 155 8.06 -1.27 -14.52
CA TRP A 155 7.46 -2.34 -13.73
C TRP A 155 5.95 -2.14 -13.57
N ILE A 156 5.49 -0.93 -13.21
CA ILE A 156 4.06 -0.60 -13.09
C ILE A 156 3.34 -0.90 -14.40
N ASN A 157 3.84 -0.40 -15.53
CA ASN A 157 3.23 -0.64 -16.84
C ASN A 157 3.13 -2.14 -17.18
N ARG A 158 4.20 -2.92 -16.92
CA ARG A 158 4.20 -4.38 -17.17
C ARG A 158 3.24 -5.14 -16.26
N GLN A 159 3.00 -4.68 -15.05
CA GLN A 159 2.06 -5.32 -14.14
C GLN A 159 0.62 -4.97 -14.52
N LEU A 160 0.34 -3.68 -14.74
CA LEU A 160 -0.99 -3.23 -15.14
C LEU A 160 -1.43 -3.83 -16.48
N SER A 161 -0.52 -4.03 -17.44
CA SER A 161 -0.86 -4.64 -18.74
C SER A 161 -1.34 -6.09 -18.64
N LYS A 162 -1.15 -6.76 -17.50
CA LYS A 162 -1.65 -8.12 -17.24
C LYS A 162 -3.05 -8.12 -16.63
N ILE A 163 -3.54 -6.97 -16.19
CA ILE A 163 -4.83 -6.81 -15.52
C ILE A 163 -5.88 -6.46 -16.59
N PRO A 164 -7.02 -7.17 -16.66
CA PRO A 164 -8.12 -6.78 -17.54
C PRO A 164 -8.55 -5.33 -17.26
N SER A 165 -8.80 -4.53 -18.31
CA SER A 165 -9.08 -3.09 -18.17
C SER A 165 -10.24 -2.74 -17.22
N HIS A 166 -11.24 -3.62 -17.12
CA HIS A 166 -12.41 -3.47 -16.26
C HIS A 166 -12.19 -3.99 -14.82
N HIS A 167 -11.12 -4.71 -14.55
CA HIS A 167 -10.85 -5.26 -13.22
C HIS A 167 -10.45 -4.13 -12.25
N PRO A 168 -11.09 -4.01 -11.07
CA PRO A 168 -10.90 -2.87 -10.19
C PRO A 168 -9.53 -2.90 -9.52
N ILE A 169 -8.87 -1.74 -9.49
CA ILE A 169 -7.53 -1.58 -8.92
C ILE A 169 -7.56 -0.61 -7.74
N ILE A 170 -6.84 -0.93 -6.67
CA ILE A 170 -6.49 0.00 -5.60
C ILE A 170 -4.97 0.21 -5.65
N ALA A 171 -4.54 1.44 -5.90
CA ALA A 171 -3.14 1.79 -5.90
C ALA A 171 -2.69 2.25 -4.50
N VAL A 172 -1.43 2.00 -4.15
CA VAL A 172 -0.84 2.40 -2.87
C VAL A 172 0.49 3.09 -3.14
N THR A 173 0.62 4.31 -2.65
CA THR A 173 1.85 5.11 -2.71
C THR A 173 2.13 5.71 -1.35
N HIS A 174 3.39 6.05 -1.06
CA HIS A 174 3.68 6.78 0.17
C HIS A 174 3.20 8.24 0.07
N PHE A 175 3.63 8.93 -1.00
CA PHE A 175 3.24 10.32 -1.27
C PHE A 175 1.84 10.42 -1.88
N PRO A 176 1.10 11.54 -1.64
CA PRO A 176 0.06 11.96 -2.58
C PRO A 176 0.70 12.33 -3.92
N ILE A 177 0.15 11.83 -5.03
CA ILE A 177 0.71 12.02 -6.38
C ILE A 177 0.26 13.37 -6.95
N VAL A 178 0.78 14.47 -6.40
CA VAL A 178 0.51 15.85 -6.83
C VAL A 178 1.81 16.54 -7.26
N SER A 179 1.75 17.49 -8.18
CA SER A 179 2.94 18.08 -8.83
C SER A 179 3.92 18.79 -7.89
N VAL A 180 3.40 19.30 -6.76
CA VAL A 180 4.21 19.94 -5.71
C VAL A 180 4.96 18.92 -4.85
N GLN A 181 4.53 17.65 -4.84
CA GLN A 181 5.12 16.58 -4.04
C GLN A 181 5.89 15.56 -4.86
N VAL A 182 5.40 15.21 -6.06
CA VAL A 182 5.92 14.10 -6.85
C VAL A 182 6.26 14.59 -8.27
N ASP A 183 7.49 14.36 -8.68
CA ASP A 183 7.95 14.65 -10.04
C ASP A 183 7.22 13.75 -11.04
N ASP A 184 6.87 14.30 -12.21
CA ASP A 184 6.08 13.62 -13.24
C ASP A 184 4.73 13.07 -12.73
N SER A 185 4.12 13.70 -11.71
CA SER A 185 2.85 13.25 -11.11
C SER A 185 1.76 12.98 -12.15
N ALA A 186 1.62 13.83 -13.17
CA ALA A 186 0.65 13.65 -14.25
C ALA A 186 0.89 12.37 -15.06
N LYS A 187 2.15 12.00 -15.32
CA LYS A 187 2.50 10.76 -16.03
C LYS A 187 2.10 9.53 -15.22
N ILE A 188 2.31 9.58 -13.90
CA ILE A 188 1.96 8.49 -12.98
C ILE A 188 0.43 8.34 -12.91
N ILE A 189 -0.29 9.43 -12.66
CA ILE A 189 -1.76 9.44 -12.63
C ILE A 189 -2.33 8.94 -13.96
N ASN A 190 -1.87 9.45 -15.10
CA ASN A 190 -2.32 9.00 -16.41
C ASN A 190 -2.00 7.52 -16.69
N THR A 191 -1.00 6.95 -16.03
CA THR A 191 -0.71 5.51 -16.14
C THR A 191 -1.75 4.69 -15.38
N LEU A 192 -2.12 5.11 -14.16
CA LEU A 192 -3.12 4.43 -13.32
C LEU A 192 -4.54 4.58 -13.88
N LEU A 193 -4.89 5.76 -14.38
CA LEU A 193 -6.24 6.07 -14.89
C LEU A 193 -6.58 5.42 -16.24
N LYS A 194 -5.60 4.80 -16.92
CA LYS A 194 -5.87 3.94 -18.09
C LYS A 194 -6.63 2.65 -17.73
N TYR A 195 -6.63 2.29 -16.46
CA TYR A 195 -7.28 1.10 -15.93
C TYR A 195 -8.37 1.51 -14.94
N ASN A 196 -9.20 0.57 -14.51
CA ASN A 196 -10.29 0.79 -13.55
C ASN A 196 -9.79 1.02 -12.10
N THR A 197 -8.95 2.05 -11.90
CA THR A 197 -8.44 2.46 -10.59
C THR A 197 -9.58 3.08 -9.77
N LYS A 198 -9.87 2.49 -8.61
CA LYS A 198 -10.95 2.89 -7.71
C LYS A 198 -10.51 3.86 -6.62
N ALA A 199 -9.27 3.74 -6.16
CA ALA A 199 -8.68 4.65 -5.18
C ALA A 199 -7.15 4.60 -5.22
N ILE A 200 -6.51 5.67 -4.75
CA ILE A 200 -5.07 5.74 -4.50
C ILE A 200 -4.86 6.02 -3.01
N LEU A 201 -4.23 5.10 -2.30
CA LEU A 201 -4.05 5.16 -0.85
C LEU A 201 -2.63 5.60 -0.50
N GLY A 202 -2.46 6.32 0.61
CA GLY A 202 -1.12 6.67 1.09
C GLY A 202 -1.03 7.27 2.49
N GLY A 203 0.12 7.89 2.75
CA GLY A 203 0.50 8.47 4.05
C GLY A 203 1.19 9.82 3.89
N HIS A 204 2.39 9.97 4.45
CA HIS A 204 3.31 11.10 4.28
C HIS A 204 2.90 12.42 4.98
N TYR A 205 1.62 12.79 4.96
CA TYR A 205 1.14 14.05 5.56
C TYR A 205 0.80 13.94 7.05
N HIS A 206 0.93 12.74 7.62
CA HIS A 206 0.66 12.44 9.03
C HIS A 206 -0.78 12.78 9.49
N ARG A 207 -1.70 12.93 8.55
CA ARG A 207 -3.12 13.25 8.77
C ARG A 207 -3.99 12.64 7.70
N ASN A 208 -5.26 12.45 8.02
CA ASN A 208 -6.26 12.07 7.03
C ASN A 208 -6.48 13.22 6.04
N ALA A 209 -6.49 12.92 4.75
CA ALA A 209 -6.78 13.88 3.69
C ALA A 209 -7.35 13.16 2.47
N VAL A 210 -8.18 13.88 1.71
CA VAL A 210 -8.76 13.38 0.45
C VAL A 210 -8.27 14.24 -0.70
N PHE A 211 -7.95 13.59 -1.82
CA PHE A 211 -7.54 14.19 -3.07
C PHE A 211 -8.46 13.71 -4.19
N ASP A 212 -8.54 14.47 -5.27
CA ASP A 212 -9.20 14.04 -6.50
C ASP A 212 -8.17 13.91 -7.63
N TYR A 213 -8.10 12.73 -8.23
CA TYR A 213 -7.25 12.42 -9.38
C TYR A 213 -8.14 12.19 -10.60
N ASN A 214 -8.79 13.25 -11.08
CA ASN A 214 -9.76 13.23 -12.19
C ASN A 214 -10.93 12.27 -11.92
N GLY A 215 -11.54 12.38 -10.75
CA GLY A 215 -12.66 11.54 -10.33
C GLY A 215 -12.28 10.24 -9.62
N VAL A 216 -10.98 9.93 -9.48
CA VAL A 216 -10.49 8.83 -8.64
C VAL A 216 -10.04 9.40 -7.29
N PRO A 217 -10.60 8.94 -6.16
CA PRO A 217 -10.24 9.46 -4.86
C PRO A 217 -8.82 9.04 -4.44
N GLY A 218 -8.04 10.01 -4.03
CA GLY A 218 -6.83 9.81 -3.23
C GLY A 218 -7.17 9.86 -1.74
N ILE A 219 -6.74 8.88 -0.96
CA ILE A 219 -7.02 8.78 0.48
C ILE A 219 -5.69 8.66 1.22
N LEU A 220 -5.26 9.77 1.83
CA LEU A 220 -4.16 9.73 2.78
C LEU A 220 -4.70 9.41 4.16
N THR A 221 -3.90 8.65 4.89
CA THR A 221 -4.19 8.23 6.25
C THR A 221 -3.20 8.83 7.22
N ARG A 222 -3.62 8.95 8.48
CA ARG A 222 -2.77 9.47 9.52
C ARG A 222 -1.59 8.54 9.87
N THR A 223 -0.67 9.09 10.65
CA THR A 223 0.57 8.44 11.09
C THR A 223 0.41 7.60 12.36
N LEU A 224 1.22 6.53 12.43
CA LEU A 224 1.53 5.82 13.68
C LEU A 224 2.56 6.54 14.56
N GLN A 225 3.39 7.42 14.00
CA GLN A 225 4.29 8.26 14.78
C GLN A 225 3.49 9.04 15.82
N GLN A 226 3.86 8.86 17.08
CA GLN A 226 3.09 9.44 18.17
C GLN A 226 3.38 10.94 18.28
N SER A 227 2.36 11.78 18.15
CA SER A 227 2.51 13.22 18.36
C SER A 227 2.89 13.53 19.81
N LEU A 228 3.39 14.73 20.13
CA LEU A 228 3.68 15.12 21.52
C LEU A 228 2.46 14.96 22.45
N ALA A 229 1.25 15.18 21.92
CA ALA A 229 -0.02 14.97 22.64
C ALA A 229 -0.48 13.50 22.70
N GLY A 230 0.38 12.53 22.35
CA GLY A 230 0.08 11.11 22.46
C GLY A 230 -0.80 10.54 21.34
N LYS A 231 -1.16 11.34 20.33
CA LYS A 231 -2.04 10.89 19.24
C LYS A 231 -1.25 10.06 18.22
N SER A 232 -1.66 8.81 18.03
CA SER A 232 -1.26 7.91 16.93
C SER A 232 -2.48 7.13 16.46
N GLY A 233 -2.43 6.60 15.25
CA GLY A 233 -3.53 5.80 14.73
C GLY A 233 -3.26 5.26 13.34
N TYR A 234 -4.08 4.31 12.93
CA TYR A 234 -4.05 3.70 11.61
C TYR A 234 -5.45 3.62 11.02
N SER A 235 -5.54 3.27 9.74
CA SER A 235 -6.83 3.19 9.07
C SER A 235 -7.29 1.75 8.88
N ILE A 236 -8.59 1.50 9.06
CA ILE A 236 -9.25 0.29 8.58
C ILE A 236 -10.10 0.69 7.39
N PHE A 237 -9.87 0.05 6.26
CA PHE A 237 -10.68 0.15 5.07
C PHE A 237 -11.67 -1.00 5.05
N GLU A 238 -12.92 -0.69 4.77
CA GLU A 238 -13.96 -1.66 4.46
C GLU A 238 -14.41 -1.42 3.01
N ILE A 239 -14.22 -2.45 2.18
CA ILE A 239 -14.57 -2.44 0.77
C ILE A 239 -15.77 -3.36 0.59
N ALA A 240 -16.88 -2.77 0.16
CA ALA A 240 -18.14 -3.48 -0.11
C ALA A 240 -18.82 -2.87 -1.35
N ASN A 241 -20.00 -2.29 -1.21
CA ASN A 241 -20.63 -1.43 -2.23
C ASN A 241 -20.07 0.02 -2.22
N GLN A 242 -19.32 0.36 -1.17
CA GLN A 242 -18.69 1.64 -0.93
C GLN A 242 -17.34 1.41 -0.24
N ILE A 243 -16.46 2.42 -0.26
CA ILE A 243 -15.24 2.46 0.56
C ILE A 243 -15.59 3.18 1.86
N ARG A 244 -15.50 2.50 3.00
CA ARG A 244 -15.59 3.13 4.33
C ARG A 244 -14.21 3.13 4.97
N VAL A 245 -13.79 4.28 5.50
CA VAL A 245 -12.49 4.41 6.14
C VAL A 245 -12.68 4.83 7.59
N TYR A 246 -12.15 3.99 8.48
CA TYR A 246 -12.16 4.20 9.90
C TYR A 246 -10.76 4.56 10.35
N GLU A 247 -10.59 5.59 11.17
CA GLU A 247 -9.34 5.78 11.91
C GLU A 247 -9.48 5.07 13.25
N ARG A 248 -8.45 4.29 13.60
CA ARG A 248 -8.39 3.51 14.82
C ARG A 248 -7.14 3.88 15.62
N ASN A 249 -7.35 4.09 16.91
CA ASN A 249 -6.26 4.31 17.86
C ASN A 249 -5.86 2.97 18.48
N PRO A 250 -4.61 2.50 18.30
CA PRO A 250 -4.17 1.18 18.79
C PRO A 250 -4.02 1.14 20.32
N LEU A 251 -3.90 2.30 20.98
CA LEU A 251 -3.70 2.39 22.43
C LEU A 251 -5.03 2.31 23.19
N THR A 252 -6.10 2.88 22.64
CA THR A 252 -7.42 2.93 23.26
C THR A 252 -8.41 1.96 22.61
N SER A 253 -8.06 1.33 21.48
CA SER A 253 -8.96 0.52 20.65
C SER A 253 -10.19 1.29 20.13
N SER A 254 -10.21 2.62 20.25
CA SER A 254 -11.30 3.45 19.73
C SER A 254 -11.21 3.55 18.21
N SER A 255 -12.34 3.44 17.53
CA SER A 255 -12.43 3.58 16.08
C SER A 255 -13.51 4.60 15.74
N TYR A 256 -13.26 5.47 14.77
CA TYR A 256 -14.28 6.38 14.23
C TYR A 256 -14.29 6.34 12.71
N LEU A 257 -15.49 6.28 12.14
CA LEU A 257 -15.71 6.40 10.70
C LEU A 257 -15.52 7.86 10.31
N TRP A 258 -14.64 8.14 9.36
CA TRP A 258 -14.34 9.51 8.94
C TRP A 258 -14.57 9.76 7.46
N LEU A 259 -14.65 8.69 6.66
CA LEU A 259 -14.86 8.80 5.22
C LEU A 259 -15.74 7.66 4.72
N THR A 260 -16.64 7.99 3.81
CA THR A 260 -17.43 7.05 3.05
C THR A 260 -17.49 7.54 1.60
N LEU A 261 -17.07 6.71 0.65
CA LEU A 261 -17.00 7.04 -0.77
C LEU A 261 -17.68 5.96 -1.62
N PRO A 262 -18.40 6.33 -2.69
CA PRO A 262 -18.95 5.35 -3.63
C PRO A 262 -17.82 4.64 -4.41
N LEU A 263 -18.00 3.34 -4.73
CA LEU A 263 -17.05 2.57 -5.56
C LEU A 263 -17.32 2.68 -7.07
N ASN A 264 -18.55 3.05 -7.43
CA ASN A 264 -18.97 3.27 -8.81
C ASN A 264 -19.38 4.74 -8.95
N LYS A 265 -18.83 5.42 -9.96
CA LYS A 265 -19.62 6.41 -10.67
C LYS A 265 -20.54 5.60 -11.56
N GLU A 266 -21.80 5.40 -11.18
CA GLU A 266 -22.78 5.22 -12.23
C GLU A 266 -22.67 6.50 -13.06
N ASN A 267 -22.38 6.35 -14.36
CA ASN A 267 -22.68 7.41 -15.29
C ASN A 267 -24.17 7.64 -15.12
N GLU A 268 -24.57 8.69 -14.40
CA GLU A 268 -25.87 9.29 -14.59
C GLU A 268 -25.91 9.67 -16.07
N THR A 269 -26.37 8.75 -16.92
CA THR A 269 -26.98 9.09 -18.19
C THR A 269 -28.07 10.08 -17.82
N ILE A 270 -27.76 11.35 -18.04
CA ILE A 270 -28.76 12.40 -18.20
C ILE A 270 -29.69 11.83 -19.26
N ALA A 271 -30.84 11.32 -18.81
CA ALA A 271 -31.93 11.01 -19.69
C ALA A 271 -32.29 12.34 -20.34
N GLU A 272 -31.99 12.47 -21.63
CA GLU A 272 -32.56 13.51 -22.47
C GLU A 272 -34.08 13.41 -22.36
N SER A 273 -34.68 14.28 -21.54
CA SER A 273 -36.09 14.58 -21.63
C SER A 273 -36.27 15.60 -22.76
N ASN A 274 -36.53 15.12 -23.97
CA ASN A 274 -37.34 15.83 -24.95
C ASN A 274 -38.58 14.95 -25.21
N PRO A 275 -39.76 15.57 -25.27
CA PRO A 275 -40.20 16.16 -26.54
C PRO A 275 -40.17 17.69 -26.58
#